data_AF-A0A7C3TLX9-F1
#
_entry.id   AF-A0A7C3TLX9-F1
#
_cell.length_a   1.000
_cell.length_b   1.000
_cell.length_c   1.000
_cell.angle_alpha   90.00
_cell.angle_beta   90.00
_cell.angle_gamma   90.00
#
_symmetry.space_group_name_H-M   'P 1'
#
loop_
_entity.id
_entity.type
_entity.pdbx_description
1 polymer ?
#
loop_
_entity_poly.entity_id
_entity_poly.type
_entity_poly.pdbx_seq_one_letter_code
_entity_poly.pdbx_strand_id
1 'polypeptide(L)'
;MNQYSIVKTGWEMFDLSRAYGLGILLYGLSGSDVYICDKAYYFEISAPKIRSINVANLSLFLADDLSWREVLLTAPGKGRRDSQKVKEMKDFLTGRESSKRISNLLNQYTSFKPTGIPSPKGETLYQPMELRATKGLRNAVRLRKQYSEGESIKVKKDDWILSCLGHLNVTVWKYDVLPRRASNELLVAMPVPSSEGTKADHLLYQIKKDRIEKAILRIHRAGKMPTLAYIGVNITEAILDLVKTPLQYKPRFSSILYGSMRATGKGAMKRWKPATAGMFSLEYLNEIAKSSNAKLLLSFLEEIFRKTDKTGYEDLAESLSRFLADPSFMNFENYLRLHVRHSLNNEAKIPLYTKEVIKGVMENVRS
;
A
#
# COMPACT_ATOMS: atom_id res chain seq x y z
N MET A 1 16.75 8.88 -20.72
CA MET A 1 16.26 8.73 -19.33
C MET A 1 17.40 8.17 -18.50
N ASN A 2 17.49 8.54 -17.22
CA ASN A 2 18.39 7.93 -16.26
C ASN A 2 17.66 6.77 -15.56
N GLN A 3 18.39 5.70 -15.28
CA GLN A 3 17.88 4.55 -14.55
C GLN A 3 18.46 4.53 -13.14
N TYR A 4 17.58 4.19 -12.20
CA TYR A 4 17.91 3.97 -10.80
C TYR A 4 17.37 2.61 -10.37
N SER A 5 17.93 2.03 -9.32
CA SER A 5 17.52 0.71 -8.85
C SER A 5 17.45 0.63 -7.33
N ILE A 6 16.38 0.00 -6.84
CA ILE A 6 16.26 -0.43 -5.44
C ILE A 6 16.31 -1.95 -5.42
N VAL A 7 17.45 -2.51 -4.99
CA VAL A 7 17.58 -3.96 -4.78
C VAL A 7 16.73 -4.36 -3.58
N LYS A 8 15.90 -5.41 -3.75
CA LYS A 8 15.04 -5.91 -2.69
C LYS A 8 15.88 -6.62 -1.63
N THR A 9 15.57 -6.33 -0.37
CA THR A 9 16.21 -6.92 0.81
C THR A 9 15.42 -8.10 1.37
N GLY A 10 14.23 -8.36 0.81
CA GLY A 10 13.28 -9.36 1.29
C GLY A 10 12.39 -8.83 2.41
N TRP A 11 12.40 -7.50 2.63
CA TRP A 11 11.54 -6.79 3.57
C TRP A 11 10.56 -6.00 2.72
N GLU A 12 9.47 -6.66 2.35
CA GLU A 12 8.70 -6.35 1.16
C GLU A 12 8.08 -4.94 1.24
N MET A 13 7.57 -4.54 2.41
CA MET A 13 6.98 -3.20 2.60
C MET A 13 8.05 -2.11 2.62
N PHE A 14 9.20 -2.40 3.23
CA PHE A 14 10.32 -1.48 3.26
C PHE A 14 10.91 -1.27 1.86
N ASP A 15 11.09 -2.34 1.09
CA ASP A 15 11.61 -2.28 -0.28
C ASP A 15 10.66 -1.50 -1.19
N LEU A 16 9.36 -1.78 -1.11
CA LEU A 16 8.34 -1.12 -1.90
C LEU A 16 8.22 0.38 -1.58
N SER A 17 8.23 0.73 -0.30
CA SER A 17 8.17 2.14 0.13
C SER A 17 9.42 2.92 -0.27
N ARG A 18 10.61 2.31 -0.24
CA ARG A 18 11.83 2.94 -0.78
C ARG A 18 11.73 3.22 -2.27
N ALA A 19 11.21 2.27 -3.05
CA ALA A 19 11.02 2.45 -4.49
C ALA A 19 10.06 3.59 -4.81
N TYR A 20 8.91 3.65 -4.12
CA TYR A 20 7.99 4.78 -4.24
C TYR A 20 8.61 6.10 -3.79
N GLY A 21 9.32 6.11 -2.66
CA GLY A 21 10.01 7.29 -2.17
C GLY A 21 11.01 7.84 -3.18
N LEU A 22 11.81 6.98 -3.80
CA LEU A 22 12.76 7.39 -4.83
C LEU A 22 12.04 7.93 -6.07
N GLY A 23 10.97 7.26 -6.51
CA GLY A 23 10.16 7.73 -7.63
C GLY A 23 9.54 9.11 -7.39
N ILE A 24 8.93 9.32 -6.22
CA ILE A 24 8.34 10.60 -5.82
C ILE A 24 9.40 11.71 -5.74
N LEU A 25 10.56 11.39 -5.18
CA LEU A 25 11.67 12.34 -5.11
C LEU A 25 12.11 12.76 -6.53
N LEU A 26 12.32 11.80 -7.42
CA LEU A 26 12.71 12.07 -8.81
C LEU A 26 11.62 12.84 -9.58
N TYR A 27 10.34 12.52 -9.35
CA TYR A 27 9.22 13.23 -9.94
C TYR A 27 9.17 14.67 -9.47
N GLY A 28 9.29 14.90 -8.16
CA GLY A 28 9.31 16.25 -7.58
C GLY A 28 10.46 17.12 -8.08
N LEU A 29 11.63 16.52 -8.32
CA LEU A 29 12.81 17.22 -8.86
C LEU A 29 12.72 17.51 -10.35
N SER A 30 12.11 16.62 -11.13
CA SER A 30 12.07 16.73 -12.59
C SER A 30 10.81 17.40 -13.13
N GLY A 31 9.71 17.41 -12.36
CA GLY A 31 8.39 17.87 -12.80
C GLY A 31 7.85 17.09 -14.01
N SER A 32 8.36 15.89 -14.24
CA SER A 32 8.15 15.10 -15.46
C SER A 32 7.89 13.65 -15.12
N ASP A 33 7.38 12.88 -16.08
CA ASP A 33 7.04 11.47 -15.89
C ASP A 33 8.23 10.64 -15.35
N VAL A 34 8.01 9.99 -14.21
CA VAL A 34 8.91 9.00 -13.62
C VAL A 34 8.16 7.67 -13.52
N TYR A 35 8.80 6.58 -13.91
CA TYR A 35 8.18 5.25 -13.92
C TYR A 35 8.88 4.32 -12.93
N ILE A 36 8.10 3.54 -12.19
CA ILE A 36 8.58 2.50 -11.27
C ILE A 36 8.08 1.15 -11.77
N CYS A 37 8.98 0.20 -11.98
CA CYS A 37 8.66 -1.15 -12.44
C CYS A 37 9.15 -2.19 -11.44
N ASP A 38 8.35 -3.22 -11.17
CA ASP A 38 8.83 -4.39 -10.43
C ASP A 38 9.52 -5.38 -11.40
N LYS A 39 10.82 -5.61 -11.19
CA LYS A 39 11.66 -6.54 -11.97
C LYS A 39 12.04 -7.77 -11.14
N ALA A 40 11.13 -8.22 -10.28
CA ALA A 40 11.26 -9.35 -9.35
C ALA A 40 12.32 -9.15 -8.25
N TYR A 41 13.61 -9.07 -8.59
CA TYR A 41 14.72 -8.93 -7.63
C TYR A 41 15.00 -7.49 -7.22
N TYR A 42 14.53 -6.52 -8.01
CA TYR A 42 14.72 -5.11 -7.77
C TYR A 42 13.54 -4.31 -8.32
N PHE A 43 13.40 -3.08 -7.86
CA PHE A 43 12.57 -2.08 -8.51
C PHE A 43 13.45 -1.22 -9.43
N GLU A 44 13.02 -1.05 -10.67
CA GLU A 44 13.63 -0.15 -11.63
C GLU A 44 12.88 1.17 -11.62
N ILE A 45 13.59 2.29 -11.47
CA ILE A 45 13.01 3.63 -11.52
C ILE A 45 13.64 4.38 -12.70
N SER A 46 12.81 4.70 -13.69
CA SER A 46 13.21 5.46 -14.88
C SER A 46 12.73 6.90 -14.78
N ALA A 47 13.67 7.84 -14.87
CA ALA A 47 13.40 9.28 -14.76
C ALA A 47 14.12 10.07 -15.86
N PRO A 48 13.66 11.28 -16.23
CA PRO A 48 14.43 12.16 -17.09
C PRO A 48 15.72 12.63 -16.41
N LYS A 49 16.66 13.14 -17.22
CA LYS A 49 17.93 13.66 -16.69
C LYS A 49 17.68 14.94 -15.90
N ILE A 50 17.96 14.91 -14.60
CA ILE A 50 17.86 16.08 -13.71
C ILE A 50 19.09 16.97 -13.96
N ARG A 51 18.88 18.16 -14.55
CA ARG A 51 19.95 19.13 -14.84
C ARG A 51 20.33 19.98 -13.63
N SER A 52 19.36 20.31 -12.79
CA SER A 52 19.54 21.04 -11.55
C SER A 52 18.57 20.51 -10.49
N ILE A 53 19.02 20.41 -9.24
CA ILE A 53 18.19 19.94 -8.12
C ILE A 53 17.42 21.13 -7.58
N ASN A 54 16.19 21.32 -8.07
CA ASN A 54 15.24 22.28 -7.54
C ASN A 54 14.34 21.57 -6.50
N VAL A 55 14.51 21.92 -5.23
CA VAL A 55 13.79 21.30 -4.11
C VAL A 55 12.46 21.98 -3.77
N ALA A 56 12.08 23.07 -4.46
CA ALA A 56 10.89 23.85 -4.13
C ALA A 56 9.61 22.99 -4.10
N ASN A 57 9.49 22.08 -5.07
CA ASN A 57 8.33 21.20 -5.23
C ASN A 57 8.31 20.03 -4.24
N LEU A 58 9.40 19.75 -3.52
CA LEU A 58 9.47 18.60 -2.61
C LEU A 58 8.59 18.77 -1.37
N SER A 59 8.30 20.03 -1.01
CA SER A 59 7.38 20.36 0.07
C SER A 59 5.96 19.83 -0.17
N LEU A 60 5.54 19.64 -1.43
CA LEU A 60 4.21 19.13 -1.79
C LEU A 60 4.01 17.66 -1.38
N PHE A 61 5.09 16.91 -1.19
CA PHE A 61 5.04 15.49 -0.82
C PHE A 61 5.17 15.27 0.70
N LEU A 62 5.23 16.36 1.47
CA LEU A 62 5.10 16.32 2.92
C LEU A 62 3.62 16.19 3.27
N ALA A 63 3.27 15.13 3.99
CA ALA A 63 1.90 14.91 4.42
C ALA A 63 1.59 15.61 5.76
N ASP A 64 0.31 15.56 6.12
CA ASP A 64 -0.22 16.09 7.37
C ASP A 64 0.28 15.33 8.62
N ASP A 65 0.03 15.91 9.79
CA ASP A 65 0.45 15.32 11.07
C ASP A 65 -0.17 13.95 11.33
N LEU A 66 -1.35 13.66 10.77
CA LEU A 66 -1.99 12.34 10.88
C LEU A 66 -1.20 11.27 10.14
N SER A 67 -0.77 11.55 8.91
CA SER A 67 0.03 10.63 8.10
C SER A 67 1.38 10.35 8.77
N TRP A 68 2.02 11.36 9.36
CA TRP A 68 3.27 11.17 10.12
C TRP A 68 3.09 10.28 11.35
N ARG A 69 1.95 10.37 12.05
CA ARG A 69 1.65 9.48 13.19
C ARG A 69 1.45 8.03 12.76
N GLU A 70 0.97 7.78 11.54
CA GLU A 70 0.81 6.44 10.99
C GLU A 70 2.16 5.84 10.58
N VAL A 71 3.01 6.61 9.90
CA VAL A 71 4.35 6.17 9.49
C VAL A 71 5.26 5.90 10.69
N LEU A 72 5.26 6.82 11.65
CA LEU A 72 6.11 6.76 12.85
C LEU A 72 5.37 6.18 14.05
N LEU A 73 4.39 5.30 13.82
CA LEU A 73 3.57 4.75 14.91
C LEU A 73 4.44 4.04 15.94
N THR A 74 4.62 4.71 17.09
CA THR A 74 5.25 4.15 18.27
C THR A 74 4.20 3.63 19.23
N ALA A 75 4.55 2.65 20.06
CA ALA A 75 3.74 2.31 21.23
C ALA A 75 3.45 3.58 22.07
N PRO A 76 2.28 3.69 22.73
CA PRO A 76 1.84 4.92 23.37
C PRO A 76 2.88 5.42 24.39
N GLY A 77 3.17 6.73 24.33
CA GLY A 77 3.89 7.44 25.39
C GLY A 77 5.15 8.23 25.00
N LYS A 78 5.55 8.35 23.72
CA LYS A 78 6.77 9.11 23.33
C LYS A 78 6.61 10.08 22.16
N GLY A 79 5.56 10.91 22.17
CA GLY A 79 5.31 11.92 21.14
C GLY A 79 6.41 12.97 20.91
N ARG A 80 7.40 13.10 21.81
CA ARG A 80 8.55 14.02 21.66
C ARG A 80 9.65 13.54 20.69
N ARG A 81 9.80 12.23 20.45
CA ARG A 81 10.87 11.72 19.55
C ARG A 81 10.48 11.80 18.09
N ASP A 82 9.20 11.64 17.81
CA ASP A 82 8.70 11.59 16.43
C ASP A 82 8.66 12.99 15.81
N SER A 83 8.39 14.06 16.59
CA SER A 83 8.46 15.44 16.10
C SER A 83 9.85 15.84 15.61
N GLN A 84 10.91 15.36 16.27
CA GLN A 84 12.28 15.56 15.82
C GLN A 84 12.56 14.82 14.50
N LYS A 85 12.02 13.60 14.33
CA LYS A 85 12.12 12.85 13.07
C LYS A 85 11.38 13.51 11.92
N VAL A 86 10.19 14.04 12.18
CA VAL A 86 9.46 14.86 11.21
C VAL A 86 10.29 16.10 10.82
N LYS A 87 10.89 16.78 11.80
CA LYS A 87 11.76 17.93 11.54
C LYS A 87 12.99 17.55 10.70
N GLU A 88 13.68 16.46 11.04
CA GLU A 88 14.83 15.96 10.27
C GLU A 88 14.47 15.66 8.81
N MET A 89 13.27 15.09 8.57
CA MET A 89 12.76 14.83 7.23
C MET A 89 12.46 16.12 6.47
N LYS A 90 11.81 17.10 7.11
CA LYS A 90 11.57 18.43 6.53
C LYS A 90 12.90 19.12 6.18
N ASP A 91 13.85 19.13 7.12
CA ASP A 91 15.18 19.71 6.94
C ASP A 91 15.99 19.00 5.84
N PHE A 92 15.78 17.71 5.61
CA PHE A 92 16.40 16.96 4.51
C PHE A 92 15.87 17.38 3.14
N LEU A 93 14.56 17.63 3.03
CA LEU A 93 13.91 17.95 1.76
C LEU A 93 13.94 19.45 1.43
N THR A 94 13.88 20.32 2.44
CA THR A 94 13.70 21.78 2.25
C THR A 94 14.74 22.65 2.95
N GLY A 95 15.69 22.07 3.69
CA GLY A 95 16.78 22.81 4.33
C GLY A 95 17.83 23.35 3.34
N ARG A 96 18.75 24.20 3.83
CA ARG A 96 19.79 24.85 3.01
C ARG A 96 20.70 23.87 2.25
N GLU A 97 21.01 22.72 2.85
CA GLU A 97 21.89 21.69 2.28
C GLU A 97 21.13 20.60 1.48
N SER A 98 19.83 20.75 1.26
CA SER A 98 18.98 19.70 0.68
C SER A 98 19.47 19.28 -0.70
N SER A 99 19.80 20.23 -1.57
CA SER A 99 20.26 19.92 -2.93
C SER A 99 21.50 19.03 -2.93
N LYS A 100 22.47 19.30 -2.05
CA LYS A 100 23.69 18.49 -1.91
C LYS A 100 23.39 17.11 -1.35
N ARG A 101 22.56 17.02 -0.30
CA ARG A 101 22.17 15.74 0.32
C ARG A 101 21.40 14.85 -0.64
N ILE A 102 20.45 15.41 -1.38
CA ILE A 102 19.67 14.72 -2.40
C ILE A 102 20.57 14.26 -3.56
N SER A 103 21.51 15.09 -4.02
CA SER A 103 22.48 14.67 -5.04
C SER A 103 23.26 13.42 -4.60
N ASN A 104 23.78 13.44 -3.37
CA ASN A 104 24.52 12.32 -2.79
C ASN A 104 23.64 11.07 -2.61
N LEU A 105 22.37 11.25 -2.24
CA LEU A 105 21.38 10.17 -2.14
C LEU A 105 21.15 9.52 -3.51
N LEU A 106 20.85 10.30 -4.55
CA LEU A 106 20.55 9.80 -5.89
C LEU A 106 21.72 9.01 -6.48
N ASN A 107 22.96 9.47 -6.27
CA ASN A 107 24.17 8.78 -6.74
C ASN A 107 24.35 7.37 -6.14
N GLN A 108 23.72 7.06 -5.00
CA GLN A 108 23.79 5.71 -4.42
C GLN A 108 22.94 4.70 -5.19
N TYR A 109 21.87 5.15 -5.85
CA TYR A 109 20.89 4.30 -6.52
C TYR A 109 21.07 4.23 -8.03
N THR A 110 22.07 4.90 -8.60
CA THR A 110 22.43 4.77 -10.03
C THR A 110 23.19 3.47 -10.33
N SER A 111 23.72 2.81 -9.29
CA SER A 111 24.42 1.53 -9.41
C SER A 111 23.63 0.43 -8.71
N PHE A 112 23.62 -0.77 -9.30
CA PHE A 112 22.98 -1.95 -8.72
C PHE A 112 23.74 -2.43 -7.48
N LYS A 113 23.39 -1.86 -6.31
CA LYS A 113 24.04 -2.17 -5.03
C LYS A 113 23.01 -2.68 -4.02
N PRO A 114 23.20 -3.89 -3.44
CA PRO A 114 22.37 -4.37 -2.36
C PRO A 114 22.43 -3.44 -1.14
N THR A 115 21.28 -3.18 -0.52
CA THR A 115 21.21 -2.54 0.79
C THR A 115 21.45 -3.60 1.87
N GLY A 116 22.50 -3.45 2.67
CA GLY A 116 22.70 -4.26 3.87
C GLY A 116 21.72 -3.87 4.98
N ILE A 117 20.93 -4.84 5.45
CA ILE A 117 20.06 -4.75 6.65
C ILE A 117 20.47 -5.86 7.63
N PRO A 118 20.56 -5.60 8.96
CA PRO A 118 20.39 -4.31 9.64
C PRO A 118 21.62 -3.39 9.53
N SER A 119 21.45 -2.11 9.84
CA SER A 119 22.52 -1.10 9.87
C SER A 119 22.84 -0.64 11.31
N PRO A 120 24.06 -0.87 11.83
CA PRO A 120 24.41 -0.54 13.23
C PRO A 120 24.28 0.95 13.58
N LYS A 121 24.58 1.84 12.62
CA LYS A 121 24.55 3.30 12.77
C LYS A 121 23.31 3.93 12.09
N GLY A 122 22.22 3.17 12.01
CA GLY A 122 21.02 3.54 11.27
C GLY A 122 19.90 4.22 12.06
N GLU A 123 18.83 4.54 11.35
CA GLU A 123 17.55 5.00 11.87
C GLU A 123 16.64 3.83 12.21
N THR A 124 15.82 3.98 13.25
CA THR A 124 14.89 2.91 13.65
C THR A 124 13.83 2.69 12.58
N LEU A 125 13.67 1.44 12.13
CA LEU A 125 12.56 1.06 11.27
C LEU A 125 11.32 0.78 12.13
N TYR A 126 10.20 1.40 11.78
CA TYR A 126 8.96 1.28 12.54
C TYR A 126 8.09 0.15 11.97
N GLN A 127 7.31 -0.50 12.83
CA GLN A 127 6.42 -1.61 12.47
C GLN A 127 5.43 -1.30 11.32
N PRO A 128 4.85 -0.10 11.20
CA PRO A 128 4.02 0.25 10.05
C PRO A 128 4.78 0.24 8.71
N MET A 129 6.10 0.45 8.76
CA MET A 129 6.96 0.48 7.57
C MET A 129 7.41 -0.92 7.17
N GLU A 130 7.55 -1.81 8.15
CA GLU A 130 7.81 -3.23 7.96
C GLU A 130 7.31 -3.99 9.17
N LEU A 131 6.34 -4.88 8.99
CA LEU A 131 5.75 -5.63 10.12
C LEU A 131 6.78 -6.49 10.85
N ARG A 132 7.81 -6.98 10.14
CA ARG A 132 8.93 -7.72 10.72
C ARG A 132 9.86 -6.84 11.57
N ALA A 133 9.72 -5.51 11.52
CA ALA A 133 10.41 -4.57 12.39
C ALA A 133 9.84 -4.57 13.83
N THR A 134 9.44 -5.73 14.33
CA THR A 134 9.06 -5.90 15.73
C THR A 134 10.27 -5.83 16.64
N LYS A 135 10.03 -5.42 17.88
CA LYS A 135 10.92 -5.75 18.98
C LYS A 135 10.96 -7.28 19.12
N GLY A 136 12.01 -7.89 18.59
CA GLY A 136 12.33 -9.29 18.82
C GLY A 136 12.29 -10.15 17.56
N LEU A 137 13.48 -10.39 17.00
CA LEU A 137 13.92 -11.75 16.65
C LEU A 137 15.46 -11.82 16.61
N ARG A 138 15.97 -12.68 17.51
CA ARG A 138 17.29 -13.35 17.55
C ARG A 138 18.52 -12.51 17.87
N ASN A 139 18.77 -12.31 19.17
CA ASN A 139 20.14 -12.40 19.71
C ASN A 139 20.26 -12.80 21.20
N ALA A 140 19.25 -13.47 21.78
CA ALA A 140 19.25 -13.88 23.19
C ALA A 140 19.37 -15.40 23.45
N VAL A 141 19.67 -16.23 22.44
CA VAL A 141 19.74 -17.70 22.63
C VAL A 141 21.16 -18.26 22.72
N ARG A 142 22.22 -17.44 22.63
CA ARG A 142 23.61 -17.96 22.71
C ARG A 142 24.54 -17.31 23.73
N LEU A 143 24.15 -16.22 24.37
CA LEU A 143 24.98 -15.55 25.37
C LEU A 143 24.11 -15.29 26.59
N ARG A 144 24.42 -15.97 27.71
CA ARG A 144 23.78 -15.86 29.04
C ARG A 144 23.90 -14.45 29.65
N LYS A 145 23.49 -13.41 28.91
CA LYS A 145 23.31 -12.05 29.41
C LYS A 145 21.85 -11.89 29.79
N GLN A 146 21.61 -11.16 30.88
CA GLN A 146 20.28 -10.78 31.36
C GLN A 146 19.35 -10.48 30.19
N TYR A 147 18.14 -11.02 30.26
CA TYR A 147 17.08 -10.81 29.28
C TYR A 147 16.84 -9.30 29.11
N SER A 148 17.46 -8.68 28.10
CA SER A 148 17.11 -7.35 27.63
C SER A 148 16.20 -7.52 26.43
N GLU A 149 14.99 -6.96 26.51
CA GLU A 149 14.08 -6.87 25.36
C GLU A 149 14.85 -6.23 24.17
N GLY A 150 14.91 -6.96 23.05
CA GLY A 150 15.87 -6.74 21.96
C GLY A 150 15.94 -5.34 21.37
N GLU A 151 17.12 -5.03 20.84
CA GLU A 151 17.41 -3.76 20.16
C GLU A 151 16.47 -3.53 18.96
N SER A 152 16.00 -2.29 18.80
CA SER A 152 15.21 -1.89 17.63
C SER A 152 16.02 -2.09 16.36
N ILE A 153 15.38 -2.64 15.32
CA ILE A 153 16.00 -2.76 14.01
C ILE A 153 16.30 -1.36 13.47
N LYS A 154 17.52 -1.20 12.97
CA LYS A 154 17.98 0.03 12.32
C LYS A 154 18.30 -0.20 10.85
N VAL A 155 18.02 0.79 10.02
CA VAL A 155 18.30 0.83 8.58
C VAL A 155 19.09 2.09 8.24
N LYS A 156 19.77 2.14 7.08
CA LYS A 156 20.50 3.35 6.69
C LYS A 156 19.54 4.55 6.63
N LYS A 157 20.03 5.73 7.02
CA LYS A 157 19.23 6.95 7.07
C LYS A 157 18.61 7.30 5.71
N ASP A 158 19.37 7.12 4.65
CA ASP A 158 18.95 7.37 3.27
C ASP A 158 17.79 6.45 2.83
N ASP A 159 17.90 5.15 3.14
CA ASP A 159 16.83 4.18 2.94
C ASP A 159 15.59 4.48 3.80
N TRP A 160 15.79 4.93 5.03
CA TRP A 160 14.72 5.34 5.94
C TRP A 160 13.96 6.56 5.40
N ILE A 161 14.67 7.58 4.91
CA ILE A 161 14.08 8.79 4.30
C ILE A 161 13.20 8.41 3.11
N LEU A 162 13.71 7.57 2.21
CA LEU A 162 12.93 7.11 1.05
C LEU A 162 11.69 6.32 1.48
N SER A 163 11.84 5.41 2.43
CA SER A 163 10.71 4.64 2.95
C SER A 163 9.63 5.53 3.57
N CYS A 164 10.01 6.53 4.39
CA CYS A 164 9.06 7.51 4.91
C CYS A 164 8.32 8.25 3.77
N LEU A 165 9.04 8.74 2.76
CA LEU A 165 8.44 9.46 1.64
C LEU A 165 7.45 8.58 0.86
N GLY A 166 7.79 7.32 0.61
CA GLY A 166 6.90 6.37 -0.03
C GLY A 166 5.64 6.09 0.79
N HIS A 167 5.79 5.88 2.10
CA HIS A 167 4.63 5.61 2.96
C HIS A 167 3.65 6.78 3.07
N LEU A 168 4.15 8.00 3.23
CA LEU A 168 3.31 9.19 3.34
C LEU A 168 2.39 9.35 2.12
N ASN A 169 2.93 9.09 0.93
CA ASN A 169 2.26 9.39 -0.32
C ASN A 169 1.44 8.23 -0.89
N VAL A 170 1.87 6.98 -0.66
CA VAL A 170 1.29 5.81 -1.36
C VAL A 170 0.54 4.86 -0.44
N THR A 171 0.88 4.82 0.85
CA THR A 171 0.24 3.86 1.76
C THR A 171 -1.18 4.26 2.11
N VAL A 172 -2.06 3.27 2.04
CA VAL A 172 -3.44 3.32 2.50
C VAL A 172 -3.52 2.73 3.91
N TRP A 173 -3.99 3.52 4.86
CA TRP A 173 -4.17 3.13 6.26
C TRP A 173 -5.66 3.00 6.57
N LYS A 174 -6.09 1.84 7.06
CA LYS A 174 -7.50 1.60 7.48
C LYS A 174 -7.56 1.04 8.88
N TYR A 175 -8.43 1.59 9.70
CA TYR A 175 -8.71 1.14 11.06
C TYR A 175 -10.06 0.43 11.09
N ASP A 176 -10.26 -0.54 11.98
CA ASP A 176 -11.54 -1.27 12.15
C ASP A 176 -12.73 -0.40 12.58
N VAL A 177 -12.48 0.61 13.39
CA VAL A 177 -13.52 1.54 13.87
C VAL A 177 -13.08 2.99 13.73
N LEU A 178 -14.08 3.85 13.51
CA LEU A 178 -13.96 5.29 13.68
C LEU A 178 -14.43 5.66 15.10
N PRO A 179 -13.76 6.56 15.84
CA PRO A 179 -12.49 7.24 15.51
C PRO A 179 -11.24 6.40 15.80
N ARG A 180 -10.15 6.63 15.02
CA ARG A 180 -8.88 5.87 15.00
C ARG A 180 -8.26 5.55 16.38
N ARG A 181 -8.57 6.33 17.42
CA ARG A 181 -8.03 6.17 18.78
C ARG A 181 -8.59 4.94 19.52
N ALA A 182 -9.80 4.50 19.18
CA ALA A 182 -10.43 3.31 19.80
C ALA A 182 -10.13 2.01 19.03
N SER A 183 -9.51 2.11 17.85
CA SER A 183 -9.30 0.99 16.94
C SER A 183 -8.44 -0.14 17.49
N ASN A 184 -8.87 -1.38 17.27
CA ASN A 184 -8.14 -2.57 17.69
C ASN A 184 -7.40 -3.25 16.54
N GLU A 185 -7.65 -2.85 15.30
CA GLU A 185 -6.96 -3.37 14.12
C GLU A 185 -6.64 -2.25 13.13
N LEU A 186 -5.41 -2.26 12.65
CA LEU A 186 -4.88 -1.36 11.63
C LEU A 186 -4.43 -2.20 10.45
N LEU A 187 -4.93 -1.89 9.27
CA LEU A 187 -4.52 -2.40 7.97
C LEU A 187 -3.66 -1.36 7.25
N VAL A 188 -2.54 -1.82 6.73
CA VAL A 188 -1.56 -1.08 5.94
C VAL A 188 -1.54 -1.72 4.56
N ALA A 189 -1.79 -0.96 3.51
CA ALA A 189 -1.87 -1.47 2.14
C ALA A 189 -1.11 -0.57 1.18
N MET A 190 -0.36 -1.17 0.26
CA MET A 190 0.41 -0.49 -0.78
C MET A 190 0.25 -1.23 -2.11
N PRO A 191 -0.14 -0.56 -3.20
CA PRO A 191 -0.12 -1.18 -4.52
C PRO A 191 1.33 -1.53 -4.91
N VAL A 192 1.53 -2.67 -5.55
CA VAL A 192 2.82 -3.11 -6.07
C VAL A 192 2.86 -2.81 -7.57
N PRO A 193 3.85 -2.05 -8.08
CA PRO A 193 3.99 -1.80 -9.51
C PRO A 193 4.01 -3.10 -10.32
N SER A 194 3.42 -3.06 -11.51
CA SER A 194 3.57 -4.16 -12.46
C SER A 194 4.98 -4.15 -13.09
N SER A 195 5.26 -5.18 -13.89
CA SER A 195 6.46 -5.24 -14.72
C SER A 195 6.46 -4.21 -15.87
N GLU A 196 5.27 -3.77 -16.28
CA GLU A 196 5.03 -2.69 -17.25
C GLU A 196 5.20 -1.30 -16.63
N GLY A 197 5.08 -1.22 -15.31
CA GLY A 197 5.38 -0.04 -14.51
C GLY A 197 4.19 0.85 -14.19
N THR A 198 4.39 1.68 -13.17
CA THR A 198 3.47 2.75 -12.77
C THR A 198 4.17 4.10 -12.81
N LYS A 199 3.43 5.17 -13.09
CA LYS A 199 3.94 6.52 -12.90
C LYS A 199 4.06 6.83 -11.41
N ALA A 200 5.14 7.50 -11.03
CA ALA A 200 5.40 8.03 -9.69
C ALA A 200 4.96 9.49 -9.58
N ASP A 201 3.76 9.78 -10.05
CA ASP A 201 3.20 11.12 -10.19
C ASP A 201 2.14 11.40 -9.12
N HIS A 202 1.62 12.62 -9.15
CA HIS A 202 0.56 13.08 -8.24
C HIS A 202 -0.72 12.22 -8.34
N LEU A 203 -0.91 11.49 -9.43
CA LEU A 203 -2.06 10.63 -9.64
C LEU A 203 -2.12 9.49 -8.61
N LEU A 204 -0.99 8.90 -8.19
CA LEU A 204 -1.00 7.88 -7.12
C LEU A 204 -1.60 8.43 -5.82
N TYR A 205 -1.21 9.66 -5.47
CA TYR A 205 -1.75 10.37 -4.31
C TYR A 205 -3.24 10.69 -4.48
N GLN A 206 -3.67 11.09 -5.68
CA GLN A 206 -5.09 11.31 -5.99
C GLN A 206 -5.91 10.02 -5.93
N ILE A 207 -5.44 8.91 -6.50
CA ILE A 207 -6.13 7.62 -6.40
C ILE A 207 -6.31 7.25 -4.92
N LYS A 208 -5.26 7.39 -4.11
CA LYS A 208 -5.34 7.20 -2.66
C LYS A 208 -6.40 8.11 -2.03
N LYS A 209 -6.33 9.43 -2.26
CA LYS A 209 -7.16 10.42 -1.57
C LYS A 209 -8.60 10.45 -2.07
N ASP A 210 -8.79 10.50 -3.37
CA ASP A 210 -10.08 10.77 -4.02
C ASP A 210 -10.90 9.53 -4.32
N ARG A 211 -10.26 8.37 -4.50
CA ARG A 211 -10.96 7.09 -4.71
C ARG A 211 -11.00 6.28 -3.43
N ILE A 212 -9.83 5.90 -2.91
CA ILE A 212 -9.75 4.92 -1.83
C ILE A 212 -10.16 5.50 -0.47
N GLU A 213 -9.62 6.65 -0.07
CA GLU A 213 -9.90 7.24 1.24
C GLU A 213 -11.33 7.77 1.38
N LYS A 214 -11.95 8.22 0.27
CA LYS A 214 -13.35 8.63 0.24
C LYS A 214 -14.31 7.43 0.23
N ALA A 215 -14.05 6.39 -0.55
CA ALA A 215 -14.94 5.24 -0.67
C ALA A 215 -14.86 4.27 0.53
N ILE A 216 -13.68 4.13 1.14
CA ILE A 216 -13.39 3.09 2.14
C ILE A 216 -13.00 3.77 3.45
N LEU A 217 -13.94 4.00 4.36
CA LEU A 217 -13.67 4.78 5.57
C LEU A 217 -12.93 4.00 6.66
N ARG A 218 -13.13 2.68 6.71
CA ARG A 218 -12.62 1.77 7.74
C ARG A 218 -12.37 0.38 7.14
N ILE A 219 -11.78 -0.52 7.92
CA ILE A 219 -11.75 -1.94 7.55
C ILE A 219 -13.21 -2.42 7.44
N HIS A 220 -13.53 -3.04 6.31
CA HIS A 220 -14.83 -3.63 6.05
C HIS A 220 -15.19 -4.60 7.18
N ARG A 221 -16.47 -4.68 7.55
CA ARG A 221 -16.98 -5.48 8.67
C ARG A 221 -16.59 -6.96 8.57
N ALA A 222 -16.65 -7.50 7.36
CA ALA A 222 -16.20 -8.85 7.02
C ALA A 222 -14.66 -9.03 7.04
N GLY A 223 -13.90 -7.98 7.35
CA GLY A 223 -12.47 -8.03 7.61
C GLY A 223 -11.59 -7.49 6.48
N LYS A 224 -10.32 -7.90 6.54
CA LYS A 224 -9.23 -7.34 5.72
C LYS A 224 -9.33 -7.72 4.25
N MET A 225 -9.69 -8.95 3.93
CA MET A 225 -9.78 -9.42 2.54
C MET A 225 -10.81 -8.62 1.72
N PRO A 226 -12.04 -8.39 2.21
CA PRO A 226 -12.99 -7.46 1.59
C PRO A 226 -12.49 -6.04 1.47
N THR A 227 -11.76 -5.55 2.46
CA THR A 227 -11.15 -4.21 2.38
C THR A 227 -10.13 -4.14 1.24
N LEU A 228 -9.27 -5.15 1.10
CA LEU A 228 -8.23 -5.22 0.06
C LEU A 228 -8.83 -5.38 -1.33
N ALA A 229 -9.83 -6.25 -1.47
CA ALA A 229 -10.57 -6.42 -2.72
C ALA A 229 -11.25 -5.12 -3.15
N TYR A 230 -11.88 -4.42 -2.20
CA TYR A 230 -12.53 -3.13 -2.47
C TYR A 230 -11.51 -2.03 -2.85
N ILE A 231 -10.34 -2.00 -2.20
CA ILE A 231 -9.21 -1.14 -2.62
C ILE A 231 -8.80 -1.50 -4.05
N GLY A 232 -8.67 -2.79 -4.36
CA GLY A 232 -8.31 -3.28 -5.69
C GLY A 232 -9.26 -2.79 -6.78
N VAL A 233 -10.58 -2.96 -6.57
CA VAL A 233 -11.62 -2.47 -7.49
C VAL A 233 -11.45 -0.97 -7.75
N ASN A 234 -11.30 -0.16 -6.70
CA ASN A 234 -11.13 1.29 -6.81
C ASN A 234 -9.85 1.70 -7.55
N ILE A 235 -8.73 0.98 -7.32
CA ILE A 235 -7.48 1.23 -8.03
C ILE A 235 -7.63 0.91 -9.52
N THR A 236 -8.21 -0.25 -9.83
CA THR A 236 -8.39 -0.70 -11.20
C THR A 236 -9.30 0.24 -11.98
N GLU A 237 -10.43 0.64 -11.40
CA GLU A 237 -11.35 1.61 -11.99
C GLU A 237 -10.67 2.97 -12.20
N ALA A 238 -9.92 3.46 -11.21
CA ALA A 238 -9.20 4.73 -11.35
C ALA A 238 -8.16 4.72 -12.47
N ILE A 239 -7.50 3.59 -12.73
CA ILE A 239 -6.60 3.44 -13.88
C ILE A 239 -7.40 3.42 -15.19
N LEU A 240 -8.53 2.71 -15.20
CA LEU A 240 -9.40 2.61 -16.36
C LEU A 240 -9.96 3.97 -16.79
N ASP A 241 -10.25 4.87 -15.85
CA ASP A 241 -10.71 6.23 -16.16
C ASP A 241 -9.66 7.10 -16.85
N LEU A 242 -8.38 6.70 -16.83
CA LEU A 242 -7.29 7.43 -17.47
C LEU A 242 -7.09 7.05 -18.93
N VAL A 243 -7.73 5.97 -19.39
CA VAL A 243 -7.60 5.48 -20.76
C VAL A 243 -8.88 5.76 -21.55
N LYS A 244 -8.74 6.05 -22.85
CA LYS A 244 -9.89 6.40 -23.70
C LYS A 244 -10.75 5.17 -24.02
N THR A 245 -10.13 4.00 -24.10
CA THR A 245 -10.79 2.73 -24.38
C THR A 245 -10.21 1.62 -23.49
N PRO A 246 -11.00 0.58 -23.13
CA PRO A 246 -10.49 -0.57 -22.36
C PRO A 246 -9.32 -1.29 -23.04
N LEU A 247 -9.25 -1.28 -24.38
CA LEU A 247 -8.13 -1.86 -25.13
C LEU A 247 -6.79 -1.15 -24.90
N GLN A 248 -6.80 0.10 -24.42
CA GLN A 248 -5.59 0.84 -24.04
C GLN A 248 -5.20 0.61 -22.59
N TYR A 249 -6.01 -0.15 -21.83
CA TYR A 249 -5.71 -0.47 -20.44
C TYR A 249 -4.42 -1.28 -20.36
N LYS A 250 -3.52 -0.81 -19.51
CA LYS A 250 -2.28 -1.50 -19.15
C LYS A 250 -2.22 -1.65 -17.64
N PRO A 251 -2.01 -2.87 -17.12
CA PRO A 251 -1.88 -3.08 -15.68
C PRO A 251 -0.74 -2.23 -15.11
N ARG A 252 -1.06 -1.24 -14.26
CA ARG A 252 -0.03 -0.44 -13.57
C ARG A 252 0.43 -1.08 -12.27
N PHE A 253 -0.44 -1.89 -11.67
CA PHE A 253 -0.17 -2.63 -10.44
C PHE A 253 -0.49 -4.10 -10.62
N SER A 254 0.37 -4.95 -10.08
CA SER A 254 0.20 -6.42 -10.11
C SER A 254 -0.61 -6.93 -8.92
N SER A 255 -0.47 -6.27 -7.77
CA SER A 255 -1.01 -6.73 -6.50
C SER A 255 -1.07 -5.57 -5.49
N ILE A 256 -1.66 -5.83 -4.33
CA ILE A 256 -1.61 -4.97 -3.14
C ILE A 256 -0.84 -5.72 -2.06
N LEU A 257 0.33 -5.21 -1.69
CA LEU A 257 1.06 -5.68 -0.53
C LEU A 257 0.40 -5.12 0.73
N TYR A 258 0.13 -5.98 1.71
CA TYR A 258 -0.54 -5.55 2.92
C TYR A 258 0.01 -6.18 4.19
N GLY A 259 -0.25 -5.47 5.27
CA GLY A 259 0.14 -5.82 6.63
C GLY A 259 -0.94 -5.35 7.58
N SER A 260 -1.17 -6.09 8.65
CA SER A 260 -2.08 -5.67 9.70
C SER A 260 -1.46 -5.81 11.07
N MET A 261 -1.86 -4.91 11.95
CA MET A 261 -1.50 -4.90 13.34
C MET A 261 -2.76 -4.95 14.18
N ARG A 262 -2.71 -5.70 15.27
CA ARG A 262 -3.75 -5.70 16.30
C ARG A 262 -3.24 -5.03 17.55
N ALA A 263 -4.06 -4.18 18.12
CA ALA A 263 -3.77 -3.57 19.39
C ALA A 263 -4.09 -4.54 20.53
N THR A 264 -3.14 -4.70 21.44
CA THR A 264 -3.23 -5.60 22.59
C THR A 264 -2.99 -4.83 23.89
N GLY A 265 -3.71 -5.19 24.96
CA GLY A 265 -3.73 -4.43 26.22
C GLY A 265 -4.87 -3.41 26.31
N LYS A 266 -4.99 -2.73 27.46
CA LYS A 266 -6.06 -1.76 27.75
C LYS A 266 -5.48 -0.38 28.10
N GLY A 267 -6.21 0.68 27.78
CA GLY A 267 -5.86 2.06 28.14
C GLY A 267 -4.47 2.48 27.65
N ALA A 268 -3.68 3.10 28.53
CA ALA A 268 -2.32 3.56 28.23
C ALA A 268 -1.32 2.44 27.90
N MET A 269 -1.67 1.17 28.15
CA MET A 269 -0.82 0.00 27.85
C MET A 269 -1.11 -0.63 26.48
N LYS A 270 -2.00 -0.04 25.67
CA LYS A 270 -2.37 -0.54 24.35
C LYS A 270 -1.15 -0.55 23.41
N ARG A 271 -0.65 -1.74 23.04
CA ARG A 271 0.49 -1.92 22.12
C ARG A 271 0.03 -2.56 20.82
N TRP A 272 0.47 -2.01 19.69
CA TRP A 272 0.29 -2.63 18.39
C TRP A 272 1.24 -3.81 18.22
N LYS A 273 0.71 -4.95 17.79
CA LYS A 273 1.47 -6.16 17.46
C LYS A 273 1.12 -6.57 16.03
N PRO A 274 2.06 -7.06 15.22
CA PRO A 274 1.71 -7.63 13.92
C PRO A 274 0.70 -8.76 14.09
N ALA A 275 -0.23 -8.85 13.15
CA ALA A 275 -1.24 -9.88 13.11
C ALA A 275 -1.08 -10.74 11.85
N THR A 276 -1.25 -10.15 10.67
CA THR A 276 -1.12 -10.86 9.38
C THR A 276 -0.48 -9.96 8.33
N ALA A 277 0.31 -10.53 7.44
CA ALA A 277 0.84 -9.88 6.25
C ALA A 277 0.55 -10.76 5.03
N GLY A 278 0.52 -10.16 3.84
CA GLY A 278 0.31 -10.92 2.60
C GLY A 278 0.24 -10.01 1.38
N MET A 279 -0.14 -10.62 0.27
CA MET A 279 -0.39 -9.92 -1.00
C MET A 279 -1.77 -10.29 -1.51
N PHE A 280 -2.50 -9.30 -2.01
CA PHE A 280 -3.76 -9.50 -2.72
C PHE A 280 -3.51 -9.32 -4.22
N SER A 281 -3.77 -10.33 -5.03
CA SER A 281 -3.56 -10.26 -6.49
C SER A 281 -4.57 -9.31 -7.14
N LEU A 282 -4.12 -8.49 -8.09
CA LEU A 282 -4.99 -7.67 -8.93
C LEU A 282 -5.21 -8.28 -10.31
N GLU A 283 -4.67 -9.47 -10.57
CA GLU A 283 -4.67 -10.10 -11.89
C GLU A 283 -6.07 -10.21 -12.48
N TYR A 284 -7.03 -10.76 -11.74
CA TYR A 284 -8.40 -10.91 -12.23
C TYR A 284 -9.09 -9.57 -12.51
N LEU A 285 -8.88 -8.58 -11.64
CA LEU A 285 -9.41 -7.22 -11.84
C LEU A 285 -8.77 -6.55 -13.06
N ASN A 286 -7.48 -6.79 -13.30
CA ASN A 286 -6.78 -6.30 -14.49
C ASN A 286 -7.29 -6.94 -15.78
N GLU A 287 -7.69 -8.22 -15.76
CA GLU A 287 -8.34 -8.85 -16.91
C GLU A 287 -9.76 -8.31 -17.14
N ILE A 288 -10.55 -8.11 -16.07
CA ILE A 288 -11.85 -7.41 -16.15
C ILE A 288 -11.69 -6.06 -16.83
N ALA A 289 -10.64 -5.30 -16.47
CA ALA A 289 -10.41 -3.94 -16.98
C ALA A 289 -10.14 -3.88 -18.49
N LYS A 290 -9.74 -4.99 -19.11
CA LYS A 290 -9.53 -5.09 -20.57
C LYS A 290 -10.81 -5.44 -21.32
N SER A 291 -11.86 -5.90 -20.64
CA SER A 291 -13.13 -6.30 -21.25
C SER A 291 -13.99 -5.10 -21.68
N SER A 292 -14.92 -5.32 -22.61
CA SER A 292 -15.87 -4.29 -23.05
C SER A 292 -16.81 -3.82 -21.94
N ASN A 293 -17.06 -4.68 -20.94
CA ASN A 293 -17.98 -4.42 -19.82
C ASN A 293 -17.25 -3.97 -18.55
N ALA A 294 -15.97 -3.60 -18.65
CA ALA A 294 -15.10 -3.29 -17.52
C ALA A 294 -15.73 -2.32 -16.50
N LYS A 295 -16.20 -1.15 -16.96
CA LYS A 295 -16.81 -0.14 -16.06
C LYS A 295 -18.05 -0.67 -15.35
N LEU A 296 -18.95 -1.32 -16.08
CA LEU A 296 -20.16 -1.90 -15.51
C LEU A 296 -19.83 -2.93 -14.44
N LEU A 297 -18.87 -3.83 -14.71
CA LEU A 297 -18.49 -4.89 -13.76
C LEU A 297 -17.75 -4.33 -12.55
N LEU A 298 -16.83 -3.38 -12.72
CA LEU A 298 -16.11 -2.78 -11.58
C LEU A 298 -17.06 -1.99 -10.66
N SER A 299 -17.96 -1.17 -11.23
CA SER A 299 -18.96 -0.46 -10.43
C SER A 299 -19.95 -1.41 -9.72
N PHE A 300 -20.30 -2.53 -10.37
CA PHE A 300 -21.11 -3.59 -9.75
C PHE A 300 -20.40 -4.21 -8.54
N LEU A 301 -19.10 -4.54 -8.67
CA LEU A 301 -18.29 -5.08 -7.58
C LEU A 301 -18.11 -4.09 -6.43
N GLU A 302 -17.83 -2.82 -6.74
CA GLU A 302 -17.80 -1.74 -5.74
C GLU A 302 -19.12 -1.66 -4.97
N GLU A 303 -20.24 -1.67 -5.68
CA GLU A 303 -21.55 -1.52 -5.05
C GLU A 303 -21.86 -2.66 -4.08
N ILE A 304 -21.45 -3.90 -4.41
CA ILE A 304 -21.57 -5.04 -3.49
C ILE A 304 -20.77 -4.75 -2.22
N PHE A 305 -19.48 -4.43 -2.31
CA PHE A 305 -18.66 -4.16 -1.13
C PHE A 305 -19.23 -3.04 -0.25
N ARG A 306 -19.74 -1.99 -0.88
CA ARG A 306 -20.42 -0.89 -0.16
C ARG A 306 -21.66 -1.37 0.58
N LYS A 307 -22.51 -2.19 -0.06
CA LYS A 307 -23.78 -2.68 0.53
C LYS A 307 -23.57 -3.78 1.57
N THR A 308 -22.47 -4.52 1.49
CA THR A 308 -22.16 -5.63 2.41
C THR A 308 -21.38 -5.21 3.65
N ASP A 309 -20.99 -3.94 3.81
CA ASP A 309 -20.33 -3.43 5.03
C ASP A 309 -21.29 -3.27 6.22
N LYS A 310 -22.09 -4.32 6.50
CA LYS A 310 -23.10 -4.35 7.56
C LYS A 310 -23.35 -5.78 8.06
N THR A 311 -23.98 -5.89 9.22
CA THR A 311 -24.27 -7.17 9.87
C THR A 311 -25.10 -8.08 8.97
N GLY A 312 -24.75 -9.36 8.90
CA GLY A 312 -25.49 -10.40 8.20
C GLY A 312 -25.05 -10.61 6.75
N TYR A 313 -24.12 -9.80 6.23
CA TYR A 313 -23.65 -9.87 4.84
C TYR A 313 -22.14 -10.20 4.76
N GLU A 314 -21.54 -10.58 5.88
CA GLU A 314 -20.10 -10.77 5.96
C GLU A 314 -19.61 -11.92 5.06
N ASP A 315 -20.39 -12.99 4.96
CA ASP A 315 -20.08 -14.16 4.13
C ASP A 315 -20.11 -13.86 2.63
N LEU A 316 -21.03 -12.99 2.18
CA LEU A 316 -21.08 -12.52 0.80
C LEU A 316 -19.83 -11.70 0.45
N ALA A 317 -19.48 -10.73 1.29
CA ALA A 317 -18.28 -9.93 1.08
C ALA A 317 -17.01 -10.79 1.08
N GLU A 318 -16.91 -11.73 2.03
CA GLU A 318 -15.77 -12.62 2.14
C GLU A 318 -15.65 -13.56 0.93
N SER A 319 -16.74 -14.19 0.52
CA SER A 319 -16.75 -15.08 -0.66
C SER A 319 -16.41 -14.34 -1.95
N LEU A 320 -16.93 -13.13 -2.15
CA LEU A 320 -16.55 -12.29 -3.29
C LEU A 320 -15.06 -11.98 -3.26
N SER A 321 -14.52 -11.62 -2.10
CA SER A 321 -13.09 -11.30 -1.96
C SER A 321 -12.19 -12.48 -2.27
N ARG A 322 -12.59 -13.69 -1.84
CA ARG A 322 -11.87 -14.92 -2.17
C ARG A 322 -11.91 -15.20 -3.67
N PHE A 323 -13.07 -15.06 -4.30
CA PHE A 323 -13.21 -15.20 -5.75
C PHE A 323 -12.33 -14.21 -6.52
N LEU A 324 -12.31 -12.93 -6.12
CA LEU A 324 -11.45 -11.94 -6.79
C LEU A 324 -9.95 -12.21 -6.59
N ALA A 325 -9.56 -12.79 -5.45
CA ALA A 325 -8.18 -13.17 -5.18
C ALA A 325 -7.75 -14.46 -5.90
N ASP A 326 -8.69 -15.40 -6.07
CA ASP A 326 -8.49 -16.71 -6.69
C ASP A 326 -9.73 -17.05 -7.54
N PRO A 327 -9.74 -16.65 -8.83
CA PRO A 327 -10.92 -16.70 -9.70
C PRO A 327 -11.15 -18.10 -10.28
N SER A 328 -11.39 -19.08 -9.42
CA SER A 328 -11.77 -20.45 -9.79
C SER A 328 -13.28 -20.61 -9.91
N PHE A 329 -13.73 -21.59 -10.70
CA PHE A 329 -15.15 -21.96 -10.77
C PHE A 329 -15.76 -22.26 -9.40
N MET A 330 -15.03 -22.95 -8.53
CA MET A 330 -15.48 -23.28 -7.18
C MET A 330 -15.71 -22.03 -6.32
N ASN A 331 -14.78 -21.08 -6.35
CA ASN A 331 -14.94 -19.82 -5.61
C ASN A 331 -16.08 -18.97 -6.20
N PHE A 332 -16.22 -18.97 -7.52
CA PHE A 332 -17.30 -18.26 -8.20
C PHE A 332 -18.67 -18.85 -7.86
N GLU A 333 -18.83 -20.17 -7.93
CA GLU A 333 -20.07 -20.88 -7.58
C GLU A 333 -20.47 -20.61 -6.12
N ASN A 334 -19.51 -20.72 -5.20
CA ASN A 334 -19.77 -20.46 -3.79
C ASN A 334 -20.23 -19.01 -3.56
N TYR A 335 -19.57 -18.04 -4.21
CA TYR A 335 -19.99 -16.65 -4.16
C TYR A 335 -21.38 -16.44 -4.78
N LEU A 336 -21.67 -17.01 -5.96
CA LEU A 336 -22.96 -16.88 -6.62
C LEU A 336 -24.10 -17.43 -5.77
N ARG A 337 -23.91 -18.58 -5.13
CA ARG A 337 -24.89 -19.18 -4.22
C ARG A 337 -25.24 -18.22 -3.08
N LEU A 338 -24.22 -17.60 -2.47
CA LEU A 338 -24.42 -16.62 -1.40
C LEU A 338 -25.06 -15.33 -1.93
N HIS A 339 -24.66 -14.89 -3.12
CA HIS A 339 -25.21 -13.72 -3.77
C HIS A 339 -26.71 -13.89 -4.02
N VAL A 340 -27.13 -15.01 -4.62
CA VAL A 340 -28.55 -15.32 -4.85
C VAL A 340 -29.32 -15.37 -3.53
N ARG A 341 -28.79 -16.06 -2.51
CA ARG A 341 -29.42 -16.15 -1.19
C ARG A 341 -29.69 -14.76 -0.59
N HIS A 342 -28.72 -13.86 -0.70
CA HIS A 342 -28.84 -12.49 -0.18
C HIS A 342 -29.65 -11.56 -1.08
N SER A 343 -29.67 -11.78 -2.39
CA SER A 343 -30.52 -11.02 -3.32
C SER A 343 -32.01 -11.32 -3.13
N LEU A 344 -32.35 -12.55 -2.72
CA LEU A 344 -33.73 -12.92 -2.37
C LEU A 344 -34.18 -12.29 -1.05
N ASN A 345 -33.24 -12.01 -0.14
CA ASN A 345 -33.52 -11.33 1.12
C ASN A 345 -33.39 -9.80 0.92
N ASN A 346 -34.48 -9.16 0.50
CA ASN A 346 -34.53 -7.82 -0.12
C ASN A 346 -34.08 -6.62 0.76
N GLU A 347 -33.51 -6.86 1.95
CA GLU A 347 -33.13 -5.83 2.92
C GLU A 347 -31.91 -5.00 2.49
N ALA A 348 -30.95 -5.58 1.76
CA ALA A 348 -29.76 -4.86 1.29
C ALA A 348 -29.86 -4.29 -0.12
N LYS A 349 -30.91 -4.64 -0.87
CA LYS A 349 -31.03 -4.31 -2.29
C LYS A 349 -29.73 -4.66 -3.04
N ILE A 350 -29.16 -5.84 -2.80
CA ILE A 350 -27.94 -6.30 -3.49
C ILE A 350 -28.19 -6.24 -5.01
N PRO A 351 -27.30 -5.60 -5.80
CA PRO A 351 -27.51 -5.47 -7.24
C PRO A 351 -27.60 -6.86 -7.88
N LEU A 352 -28.49 -7.03 -8.87
CA LEU A 352 -28.65 -8.30 -9.55
C LEU A 352 -27.69 -8.40 -10.74
N TYR A 353 -27.19 -9.61 -10.97
CA TYR A 353 -26.42 -9.91 -12.16
C TYR A 353 -27.27 -9.74 -13.42
N THR A 354 -26.83 -8.89 -14.35
CA THR A 354 -27.36 -8.88 -15.72
C THR A 354 -26.61 -9.90 -16.57
N LYS A 355 -27.16 -10.22 -17.75
CA LYS A 355 -26.51 -11.11 -18.72
C LYS A 355 -25.11 -10.61 -19.08
N GLU A 356 -24.94 -9.30 -19.21
CA GLU A 356 -23.70 -8.63 -19.57
C GLU A 356 -22.65 -8.75 -18.46
N VAL A 357 -23.08 -8.63 -17.19
CA VAL A 357 -22.20 -8.78 -16.02
C VAL A 357 -21.74 -10.24 -15.87
N ILE A 358 -22.66 -11.21 -16.00
CA ILE A 358 -22.30 -12.65 -15.95
C ILE A 358 -21.33 -13.00 -17.06
N LYS A 359 -21.60 -12.54 -18.29
CA LYS A 359 -20.71 -12.79 -19.44
C LYS A 359 -19.30 -12.25 -19.17
N GLY A 360 -19.18 -11.02 -18.68
CA GLY A 360 -17.88 -10.42 -18.35
C GLY A 360 -17.14 -11.13 -17.23
N VAL A 361 -17.85 -11.70 -16.26
CA VAL A 361 -17.24 -12.56 -15.22
C VAL A 361 -16.74 -13.85 -15.84
N MET A 362 -17.59 -14.59 -16.55
CA MET A 362 -17.30 -15.92 -17.09
C MET A 362 -16.15 -15.93 -18.10
N GLU A 363 -15.95 -14.84 -18.86
CA GLU A 363 -14.83 -14.69 -19.79
C GLU A 363 -13.45 -14.75 -19.10
N ASN A 364 -13.39 -14.52 -17.79
CA ASN A 364 -12.14 -14.33 -17.05
C ASN A 364 -11.93 -15.34 -15.90
N VAL A 365 -12.87 -16.27 -15.68
CA VAL A 365 -12.76 -17.33 -14.66
C VAL A 365 -11.83 -18.44 -15.15
N ARG A 366 -10.92 -18.90 -14.28
CA ARG A 366 -10.03 -20.02 -14.57
C ARG A 366 -10.75 -21.36 -14.38
N SER A 367 -10.51 -22.26 -15.34
CA SER A 367 -10.93 -23.67 -15.31
C SER A 367 -10.31 -24.44 -14.16
#